data_AF-A0A318VH67-F1
#
_entry.id   AF-A0A318VH67-F1
#
_cell.length_a   1.000
_cell.length_b   1.000
_cell.length_c   1.000
_cell.angle_alpha   90.00
_cell.angle_beta   90.00
_cell.angle_gamma   90.00
#
_symmetry.space_group_name_H-M   'P 1'
#
loop_
_entity.id
_entity.type
_entity.pdbx_description
1 polymer ?
#
loop_
_entity_poly.entity_id
_entity_poly.type
_entity_poly.pdbx_seq_one_letter_code
_entity_poly.pdbx_strand_id
1 'polypeptide(L)'
;MPFVGVLPERRHIFRPEPRREVAVSDAAAWRLNPGHRHVYDKLRLALDAGLTAAPCGVAPTDLGLDAADTVFVKPVINLAGMGLDARALPAGEVPAEPGSFWCQRLEGAHTSTDCLVENGEVRWFAHTRGSDEKDAARPIYWEVGAAVPEVEPWIADWVRRSLAGYSGICNIELIGGRPIEAHLRGSNGFFDFYGPQFIPAWVALADGEPFAPPPPIPGGYILSIFGEVELTDDDFRAAEDTGVDLQPDPSTPGRAAILRTRDRDAGFAIYRRLTGRPAPE
;
A
#
# COMPACT_ATOMS: atom_id res chain seq x y z
N MET A 1 -17.44 -9.48 -15.24
CA MET A 1 -16.04 -9.58 -14.80
C MET A 1 -16.05 -10.01 -13.36
N PRO A 2 -15.44 -11.15 -13.04
CA PRO A 2 -15.39 -11.70 -11.69
C PRO A 2 -14.37 -10.98 -10.80
N PHE A 3 -13.44 -10.18 -11.35
CA PHE A 3 -12.78 -9.15 -10.55
C PHE A 3 -13.76 -8.01 -10.20
N VAL A 4 -13.90 -7.73 -8.90
CA VAL A 4 -14.87 -6.77 -8.36
C VAL A 4 -14.15 -5.53 -7.83
N GLY A 5 -14.49 -4.36 -8.39
CA GLY A 5 -13.92 -3.06 -8.01
C GLY A 5 -12.82 -2.55 -8.94
N VAL A 6 -12.66 -3.13 -10.13
CA VAL A 6 -11.62 -2.74 -11.10
C VAL A 6 -11.93 -1.37 -11.68
N LEU A 7 -10.97 -0.46 -11.58
CA LEU A 7 -11.03 0.85 -12.23
C LEU A 7 -11.11 0.67 -13.76
N PRO A 8 -12.03 1.36 -14.47
CA PRO A 8 -12.23 1.18 -15.91
C PRO A 8 -10.96 1.22 -16.75
N GLU A 9 -10.09 2.18 -16.49
CA GLU A 9 -8.83 2.44 -17.18
C GLU A 9 -7.78 1.34 -16.96
N ARG A 10 -7.93 0.53 -15.90
CA ARG A 10 -6.97 -0.54 -15.55
C ARG A 10 -7.46 -1.94 -15.88
N ARG A 11 -8.63 -2.08 -16.49
CA ARG A 11 -9.22 -3.39 -16.87
C ARG A 11 -8.29 -4.28 -17.69
N HIS A 12 -7.40 -3.67 -18.48
CA HIS A 12 -6.46 -4.38 -19.34
C HIS A 12 -5.45 -5.26 -18.55
N ILE A 13 -5.16 -4.92 -17.29
CA ILE A 13 -4.25 -5.68 -16.42
C ILE A 13 -4.92 -6.96 -15.91
N PHE A 14 -6.23 -6.94 -15.71
CA PHE A 14 -7.00 -8.01 -15.05
C PHE A 14 -7.41 -9.11 -16.04
N ARG A 15 -6.41 -9.74 -16.65
CA ARG A 15 -6.54 -10.86 -17.59
C ARG A 15 -5.49 -11.95 -17.25
N PRO A 16 -5.87 -13.23 -17.19
CA PRO A 16 -7.21 -13.81 -17.41
C PRO A 16 -8.23 -13.41 -16.33
N GLU A 17 -9.52 -13.70 -16.55
CA GLU A 17 -10.56 -13.52 -15.53
C GLU A 17 -10.69 -14.79 -14.66
N PRO A 18 -10.91 -14.68 -13.34
CA PRO A 18 -11.22 -15.82 -12.48
C PRO A 18 -12.59 -16.42 -12.76
N ARG A 19 -12.91 -17.60 -12.24
CA ARG A 19 -14.28 -18.16 -12.27
C ARG A 19 -15.11 -17.66 -11.09
N ARG A 20 -14.46 -17.28 -9.99
CA ARG A 20 -15.09 -16.77 -8.76
C ARG A 20 -14.91 -15.27 -8.62
N GLU A 21 -15.79 -14.62 -7.84
CA GLU A 21 -15.60 -13.22 -7.50
C GLU A 21 -14.28 -13.01 -6.73
N VAL A 22 -13.43 -12.10 -7.21
CA VAL A 22 -12.15 -11.72 -6.59
C VAL A 22 -12.14 -10.21 -6.36
N ALA A 23 -11.88 -9.80 -5.12
CA ALA A 23 -11.84 -8.38 -4.77
C ALA A 23 -10.58 -7.69 -5.29
N VAL A 24 -10.75 -6.48 -5.83
CA VAL A 24 -9.63 -5.58 -6.16
C VAL A 24 -9.75 -4.22 -5.46
N SER A 25 -10.76 -4.06 -4.61
CA SER A 25 -10.97 -2.91 -3.73
C SER A 25 -11.30 -3.38 -2.31
N ASP A 26 -11.02 -2.56 -1.31
CA ASP A 26 -11.26 -2.93 0.09
C ASP A 26 -12.75 -3.12 0.41
N ALA A 27 -13.64 -2.34 -0.20
CA ALA A 27 -15.07 -2.54 -0.07
C ALA A 27 -15.53 -3.90 -0.63
N ALA A 28 -15.00 -4.31 -1.79
CA ALA A 28 -15.29 -5.63 -2.36
C ALA A 28 -14.70 -6.74 -1.48
N ALA A 29 -13.48 -6.57 -0.99
CA ALA A 29 -12.80 -7.55 -0.16
C ALA A 29 -13.50 -7.75 1.19
N TRP A 30 -13.96 -6.68 1.83
CA TRP A 30 -14.79 -6.74 3.03
C TRP A 30 -16.10 -7.52 2.83
N ARG A 31 -16.76 -7.33 1.68
CA ARG A 31 -17.98 -8.06 1.32
C ARG A 31 -17.70 -9.54 1.11
N LEU A 32 -16.67 -9.87 0.33
CA LEU A 32 -16.37 -11.23 -0.11
C LEU A 32 -15.72 -12.09 0.98
N ASN A 33 -15.11 -11.49 2.00
CA ASN A 33 -14.35 -12.21 3.03
C ASN A 33 -14.89 -11.97 4.46
N PRO A 34 -16.14 -12.38 4.77
CA PRO A 34 -16.75 -12.10 6.08
C PRO A 34 -15.97 -12.68 7.27
N GLY A 35 -15.29 -13.82 7.10
CA GLY A 35 -14.46 -14.45 8.14
C GLY A 35 -13.16 -13.71 8.45
N HIS A 36 -12.71 -12.80 7.57
CA HIS A 36 -11.42 -12.12 7.68
C HIS A 36 -11.54 -10.59 7.79
N ARG A 37 -12.74 -10.08 8.09
CA ARG A 37 -12.99 -8.63 8.23
C ARG A 37 -12.13 -7.94 9.28
N HIS A 38 -11.68 -8.69 10.29
CA HIS A 38 -10.82 -8.17 11.34
C HIS A 38 -9.48 -7.61 10.84
N VAL A 39 -9.05 -8.00 9.63
CA VAL A 39 -7.83 -7.46 8.97
C VAL A 39 -7.88 -5.95 8.82
N TYR A 40 -9.08 -5.39 8.68
CA TYR A 40 -9.28 -3.95 8.49
C TYR A 40 -9.28 -3.15 9.79
N ASP A 41 -9.25 -3.81 10.95
CA ASP A 41 -9.16 -3.17 12.26
C ASP A 41 -7.68 -2.83 12.55
N LYS A 42 -7.33 -1.56 12.33
CA LYS A 42 -5.96 -1.05 12.49
C LYS A 42 -5.53 -0.98 13.96
N LEU A 43 -6.48 -0.82 14.89
CA LEU A 43 -6.18 -0.84 16.32
C LEU A 43 -5.80 -2.25 16.75
N ARG A 44 -6.59 -3.26 16.34
CA ARG A 44 -6.25 -4.66 16.60
C ARG A 44 -4.90 -5.03 15.99
N LEU A 45 -4.64 -4.63 14.74
CA LEU A 45 -3.35 -4.87 14.08
C LEU A 45 -2.18 -4.27 14.88
N ALA A 46 -2.34 -3.04 15.40
CA ALA A 46 -1.32 -2.39 16.22
C ALA A 46 -1.08 -3.13 17.55
N LEU A 47 -2.15 -3.51 18.25
CA LEU A 47 -2.07 -4.23 19.53
C LEU A 47 -1.47 -5.62 19.37
N ASP A 48 -1.89 -6.37 18.34
CA ASP A 48 -1.35 -7.71 18.02
C ASP A 48 0.15 -7.65 17.68
N ALA A 49 0.63 -6.50 17.18
CA ALA A 49 2.03 -6.24 16.93
C ALA A 49 2.80 -5.75 18.16
N GLY A 50 2.14 -5.56 19.32
CA GLY A 50 2.76 -5.05 20.55
C GLY A 50 3.09 -3.56 20.49
N LEU A 51 2.31 -2.77 19.74
CA LEU A 51 2.43 -1.30 19.75
C LEU A 51 1.64 -0.72 20.92
N THR A 52 2.14 0.36 21.49
CA THR A 52 1.38 1.20 22.43
C THR A 52 0.30 1.93 21.64
N ALA A 53 -0.95 1.57 21.86
CA ALA A 53 -2.10 2.10 21.15
C ALA A 53 -3.38 1.97 21.97
N ALA A 54 -4.35 2.84 21.75
CA ALA A 54 -5.68 2.73 22.35
C ALA A 54 -6.73 3.50 21.54
N PRO A 55 -8.03 3.18 21.68
CA PRO A 55 -9.10 4.02 21.15
C PRO A 55 -8.99 5.46 21.65
N CYS A 56 -9.35 6.42 20.80
CA CYS A 56 -9.51 7.80 21.21
C CYS A 56 -10.58 7.89 22.32
N GLY A 57 -10.17 8.33 23.51
CA GLY A 57 -10.95 8.25 24.75
C GLY A 57 -10.17 7.64 25.92
N VAL A 58 -9.12 6.87 25.64
CA VAL A 58 -8.04 6.55 26.59
C VAL A 58 -6.89 7.52 26.33
N ALA A 59 -6.41 8.25 27.34
CA ALA A 59 -5.35 9.22 27.11
C ALA A 59 -3.99 8.50 26.89
N PRO A 60 -3.16 8.93 25.93
CA PRO A 60 -1.81 8.39 25.76
C PRO A 60 -0.95 8.43 27.04
N THR A 61 -1.14 9.48 27.84
CA THR A 61 -0.49 9.66 29.14
C THR A 61 -0.89 8.59 30.16
N ASP A 62 -2.10 8.03 30.07
CA ASP A 62 -2.54 6.93 30.95
C ASP A 62 -1.76 5.62 30.64
N LEU A 63 -1.18 5.54 29.44
CA LEU A 63 -0.35 4.43 28.99
C LEU A 63 1.16 4.77 29.02
N GLY A 64 1.55 5.84 29.72
CA GLY A 64 2.94 6.15 30.04
C GLY A 64 3.71 6.93 28.97
N LEU A 65 3.02 7.54 28.00
CA LEU A 65 3.65 8.49 27.08
C LEU A 65 3.72 9.89 27.70
N ASP A 66 4.78 10.64 27.41
CA ASP A 66 4.89 12.04 27.81
C ASP A 66 3.93 12.88 26.97
N ALA A 67 3.34 13.93 27.56
CA ALA A 67 2.37 14.77 26.84
C ALA A 67 2.92 15.43 25.56
N ALA A 68 4.25 15.61 25.49
CA ALA A 68 4.96 16.15 24.35
C ALA A 68 5.35 15.10 23.30
N ASP A 69 5.24 13.81 23.60
CA ASP A 69 5.52 12.74 22.64
C ASP A 69 4.58 12.84 21.45
N THR A 70 5.09 12.54 20.25
CA THR A 70 4.24 12.50 19.05
C THR A 70 3.59 11.13 18.91
N VAL A 71 2.26 11.11 18.78
CA VAL A 71 1.46 9.94 18.45
C VAL A 71 0.78 10.13 17.10
N PHE A 72 0.26 9.04 16.53
CA PHE A 72 -0.50 9.07 15.30
C PHE A 72 -1.97 8.71 15.56
N VAL A 73 -2.89 9.60 15.19
CA VAL A 73 -4.34 9.43 15.34
C VAL A 73 -4.93 9.10 13.97
N LYS A 74 -5.75 8.05 13.87
CA LYS A 74 -6.43 7.67 12.63
C LYS A 74 -7.70 6.85 12.89
N PRO A 75 -8.63 6.74 11.91
CA PRO A 75 -9.78 5.86 12.01
C PRO A 75 -9.38 4.40 12.25
N VAL A 76 -10.16 3.68 13.08
CA VAL A 76 -9.95 2.24 13.33
C VAL A 76 -10.13 1.43 12.04
N ILE A 77 -11.12 1.78 11.22
CA ILE A 77 -11.37 1.21 9.88
C ILE A 77 -11.51 2.35 8.87
N ASN A 78 -10.80 2.25 7.75
CA ASN A 78 -10.98 3.14 6.58
C ASN A 78 -10.82 2.30 5.30
N LEU A 79 -11.94 1.97 4.65
CA LEU A 79 -11.97 1.20 3.39
C LEU A 79 -11.77 2.06 2.14
N ALA A 80 -11.80 3.40 2.27
CA ALA A 80 -11.52 4.33 1.18
C ALA A 80 -10.00 4.55 0.99
N GLY A 81 -9.19 4.26 2.02
CA GLY A 81 -7.74 4.35 1.98
C GLY A 81 -7.23 5.79 2.09
N MET A 82 -6.08 6.06 1.46
CA MET A 82 -5.48 7.41 1.31
C MET A 82 -5.11 8.14 2.60
N GLY A 83 -5.01 7.45 3.73
CA GLY A 83 -4.71 8.08 5.02
C GLY A 83 -5.73 9.13 5.45
N LEU A 84 -6.99 9.02 5.00
CA LEU A 84 -8.05 9.95 5.37
C LEU A 84 -8.20 10.02 6.89
N ASP A 85 -8.31 11.26 7.40
CA ASP A 85 -8.40 11.64 8.81
C ASP A 85 -7.22 11.18 9.69
N ALA A 86 -6.11 10.76 9.07
CA ALA A 86 -4.89 10.37 9.77
C ALA A 86 -3.96 11.58 9.99
N ARG A 87 -3.45 11.75 11.22
CA ARG A 87 -2.59 12.88 11.58
C ARG A 87 -1.67 12.58 12.75
N ALA A 88 -0.51 13.22 12.77
CA ALA A 88 0.39 13.21 13.92
C ALA A 88 0.03 14.35 14.87
N LEU A 89 -0.03 14.08 16.17
CA LEU A 89 -0.34 15.06 17.22
C LEU A 89 0.51 14.81 18.47
N PRO A 90 0.73 15.83 19.32
CA PRO A 90 1.22 15.61 20.68
C PRO A 90 0.27 14.69 21.46
N ALA A 91 0.82 13.81 22.29
CA ALA A 91 0.07 12.85 23.11
C ALA A 91 -0.94 13.53 24.04
N GLY A 92 -0.59 14.70 24.60
CA GLY A 92 -1.49 15.49 25.44
C GLY A 92 -2.64 16.17 24.68
N GLU A 93 -2.62 16.16 23.35
CA GLU A 93 -3.62 16.81 22.49
C GLU A 93 -4.52 15.80 21.76
N VAL A 94 -4.41 14.51 22.08
CA VAL A 94 -5.26 13.49 21.44
C VAL A 94 -6.73 13.73 21.79
N PRO A 95 -7.61 13.95 20.80
CA PRO A 95 -9.02 14.15 21.06
C PRO A 95 -9.73 12.83 21.40
N ALA A 96 -10.82 12.93 22.15
CA ALA A 96 -11.78 11.83 22.35
C ALA A 96 -12.69 11.69 21.11
N GLU A 97 -12.10 11.37 19.96
CA GLU A 97 -12.76 11.22 18.66
C GLU A 97 -13.33 9.79 18.46
N PRO A 98 -14.66 9.59 18.46
CA PRO A 98 -15.24 8.26 18.30
C PRO A 98 -14.90 7.63 16.95
N GLY A 99 -14.59 6.33 16.95
CA GLY A 99 -14.24 5.59 15.73
C GLY A 99 -12.78 5.72 15.30
N SER A 100 -12.00 6.54 16.01
CA SER A 100 -10.55 6.68 15.83
C SER A 100 -9.78 6.07 16.99
N PHE A 101 -8.50 5.83 16.75
CA PHE A 101 -7.54 5.39 17.75
C PHE A 101 -6.24 6.15 17.59
N TRP A 102 -5.43 6.15 18.63
CA TRP A 102 -4.06 6.64 18.57
C TRP A 102 -3.08 5.48 18.76
N CYS A 103 -1.88 5.60 18.18
CA CYS A 103 -0.76 4.71 18.44
C CYS A 103 0.55 5.48 18.52
N GLN A 104 1.57 4.87 19.14
CA GLN A 104 2.93 5.38 19.11
C GLN A 104 3.35 5.66 17.66
N ARG A 105 4.05 6.79 17.44
CA ARG A 105 4.58 7.11 16.12
C ARG A 105 5.67 6.10 15.74
N LEU A 106 5.59 5.60 14.52
CA LEU A 106 6.58 4.71 13.94
C LEU A 106 7.55 5.49 13.06
N GLU A 107 8.79 5.03 13.01
CA GLU A 107 9.88 5.59 12.22
C GLU A 107 10.64 4.49 11.48
N GLY A 108 11.41 4.85 10.45
CA GLY A 108 12.15 3.94 9.60
C GLY A 108 11.48 3.69 8.25
N ALA A 109 12.00 2.69 7.52
CA ALA A 109 11.60 2.39 6.15
C ALA A 109 10.10 2.09 6.04
N HIS A 110 9.45 2.70 5.04
CA HIS A 110 8.04 2.45 4.71
C HIS A 110 7.97 1.39 3.61
N THR A 111 7.35 0.25 3.88
CA THR A 111 7.19 -0.83 2.90
C THR A 111 5.73 -1.24 2.74
N SER A 112 5.35 -1.64 1.54
CA SER A 112 4.07 -2.28 1.24
C SER A 112 4.35 -3.61 0.55
N THR A 113 3.83 -4.71 1.10
CA THR A 113 4.11 -6.06 0.59
C THR A 113 2.81 -6.74 0.19
N ASP A 114 2.67 -7.08 -1.09
CA ASP A 114 1.63 -7.98 -1.57
C ASP A 114 2.08 -9.43 -1.40
N CYS A 115 1.18 -10.27 -0.89
CA CYS A 115 1.41 -11.69 -0.64
C CYS A 115 0.35 -12.52 -1.38
N LEU A 116 0.76 -13.55 -2.11
CA LEU A 116 -0.17 -14.63 -2.46
C LEU A 116 -0.25 -15.58 -1.27
N VAL A 117 -1.46 -15.75 -0.73
CA VAL A 117 -1.73 -16.55 0.46
C VAL A 117 -2.58 -17.76 0.07
N GLU A 118 -2.17 -18.95 0.47
CA GLU A 118 -2.91 -20.19 0.27
C GLU A 118 -3.20 -20.82 1.63
N ASN A 119 -4.48 -20.88 2.00
CA ASN A 119 -4.98 -21.41 3.28
C ASN A 119 -4.26 -20.83 4.52
N GLY A 120 -3.90 -19.56 4.48
CA GLY A 120 -3.16 -18.88 5.55
C GLY A 120 -1.64 -19.04 5.51
N GLU A 121 -1.08 -19.64 4.46
CA GLU A 121 0.37 -19.70 4.25
C GLU A 121 0.80 -18.79 3.10
N VAL A 122 1.86 -18.01 3.29
CA VAL A 122 2.40 -17.17 2.23
C VAL A 122 3.15 -18.03 1.22
N ARG A 123 2.82 -17.86 -0.06
CA ARG A 123 3.42 -18.59 -1.19
C ARG A 123 4.34 -17.72 -2.04
N TRP A 124 4.20 -16.40 -1.94
CA TRP A 124 4.94 -15.43 -2.76
C TRP A 124 4.85 -14.05 -2.13
N PHE A 125 5.92 -13.27 -2.28
CA PHE A 125 6.01 -11.89 -1.84
C PHE A 125 6.31 -10.96 -3.03
N ALA A 126 5.68 -9.79 -3.03
CA ALA A 126 6.05 -8.65 -3.84
C ALA A 126 6.20 -7.43 -2.94
N HIS A 127 7.45 -7.03 -2.76
CA HIS A 127 7.79 -5.91 -1.90
C HIS A 127 7.90 -4.61 -2.67
N THR A 128 7.42 -3.55 -2.04
CA THR A 128 7.60 -2.18 -2.49
C THR A 128 8.13 -1.35 -1.32
N ARG A 129 9.11 -0.48 -1.58
CA ARG A 129 9.67 0.45 -0.60
C ARG A 129 9.37 1.89 -1.00
N GLY A 130 8.82 2.66 -0.07
CA GLY A 130 8.60 4.09 -0.24
C GLY A 130 9.87 4.88 0.10
N SER A 131 10.04 6.03 -0.56
CA SER A 131 11.09 6.99 -0.24
C SER A 131 10.98 7.58 1.16
N ASP A 132 12.12 7.99 1.71
CA ASP A 132 12.19 8.70 2.99
C ASP A 132 11.60 10.11 2.87
N GLU A 133 11.90 10.78 1.75
CA GLU A 133 11.26 12.04 1.39
C GLU A 133 9.77 11.84 1.14
N LYS A 134 8.95 12.74 1.72
CA LYS A 134 7.50 12.64 1.74
C LYS A 134 6.84 14.00 1.49
N ASP A 135 5.71 13.98 0.79
CA ASP A 135 4.76 15.09 0.69
C ASP A 135 3.52 14.75 1.53
N ALA A 136 3.25 15.54 2.57
CA ALA A 136 2.15 15.29 3.50
C ALA A 136 2.10 13.83 3.99
N ALA A 137 3.25 13.31 4.45
CA ALA A 137 3.47 11.92 4.89
C ALA A 137 3.37 10.82 3.80
N ARG A 138 3.18 11.19 2.52
CA ARG A 138 3.15 10.25 1.38
C ARG A 138 4.52 10.21 0.70
N PRO A 139 5.11 9.03 0.47
CA PRO A 139 6.38 8.92 -0.25
C PRO A 139 6.35 9.63 -1.61
N ILE A 140 7.42 10.35 -1.94
CA ILE A 140 7.62 10.96 -3.27
C ILE A 140 7.70 9.87 -4.34
N TYR A 141 8.37 8.75 -4.03
CA TYR A 141 8.39 7.60 -4.93
C TYR A 141 8.27 6.27 -4.19
N TRP A 142 7.94 5.25 -4.97
CA TRP A 142 7.93 3.85 -4.56
C TRP A 142 8.85 3.06 -5.50
N GLU A 143 9.80 2.33 -4.92
CA GLU A 143 10.59 1.29 -5.57
C GLU A 143 9.83 -0.04 -5.46
N VAL A 144 9.31 -0.52 -6.59
CA VAL A 144 8.63 -1.81 -6.70
C VAL A 144 9.69 -2.87 -6.99
N GLY A 145 9.64 -4.00 -6.29
CA GLY A 145 10.71 -5.02 -6.38
C GLY A 145 11.88 -4.79 -5.45
N ALA A 146 11.69 -3.97 -4.41
CA ALA A 146 12.71 -3.75 -3.40
C ALA A 146 13.07 -5.04 -2.66
N ALA A 147 14.36 -5.26 -2.40
CA ALA A 147 14.82 -6.38 -1.59
C ALA A 147 14.71 -6.02 -0.09
N VAL A 148 13.63 -6.48 0.55
CA VAL A 148 13.37 -6.29 2.00
C VAL A 148 13.03 -7.62 2.70
N PRO A 149 13.86 -8.67 2.55
CA PRO A 149 13.56 -10.00 3.11
C PRO A 149 13.42 -9.99 4.64
N GLU A 150 13.94 -8.97 5.33
CA GLU A 150 13.86 -8.82 6.77
C GLU A 150 12.43 -8.73 7.32
N VAL A 151 11.44 -8.31 6.51
CA VAL A 151 10.04 -8.24 6.94
C VAL A 151 9.26 -9.53 6.70
N GLU A 152 9.75 -10.43 5.85
CA GLU A 152 9.05 -11.66 5.47
C GLU A 152 8.70 -12.57 6.66
N PRO A 153 9.61 -12.81 7.64
CA PRO A 153 9.28 -13.69 8.77
C PRO A 153 8.10 -13.18 9.60
N TRP A 154 8.05 -11.87 9.85
CA TRP A 154 6.96 -11.26 10.60
C TRP A 154 5.65 -11.32 9.80
N ILE A 155 5.69 -11.01 8.49
CA ILE A 155 4.53 -11.09 7.61
C ILE A 155 3.98 -12.52 7.56
N ALA A 156 4.83 -13.51 7.29
CA ALA A 156 4.41 -14.90 7.20
C ALA A 156 3.77 -15.39 8.50
N ASP A 157 4.33 -14.95 9.63
CA ASP A 157 3.82 -15.29 10.95
C ASP A 157 2.47 -14.64 11.27
N TRP A 158 2.30 -13.36 10.95
CA TRP A 158 1.02 -12.68 11.06
C TRP A 158 -0.05 -13.28 10.13
N VAL A 159 0.29 -13.57 8.87
CA VAL A 159 -0.62 -14.19 7.89
C VAL A 159 -1.12 -15.54 8.40
N ARG A 160 -0.24 -16.40 8.94
CA ARG A 160 -0.64 -17.70 9.48
C ARG A 160 -1.64 -17.62 10.62
N ARG A 161 -1.47 -16.65 11.53
CA ARG A 161 -2.37 -16.48 12.68
C ARG A 161 -3.69 -15.81 12.30
N SER A 162 -3.62 -14.78 11.46
CA SER A 162 -4.76 -13.88 11.18
C SER A 162 -5.58 -14.35 9.97
N LEU A 163 -4.96 -15.04 9.03
CA LEU A 163 -5.56 -15.45 7.76
C LEU A 163 -5.70 -16.97 7.61
N ALA A 164 -5.81 -17.71 8.71
CA ALA A 164 -6.04 -19.15 8.67
C ALA A 164 -7.27 -19.49 7.79
N GLY A 165 -7.06 -20.34 6.77
CA GLY A 165 -8.11 -20.73 5.82
C GLY A 165 -8.41 -19.70 4.71
N TYR A 166 -7.73 -18.55 4.68
CA TYR A 166 -7.84 -17.59 3.60
C TYR A 166 -6.96 -18.00 2.41
N SER A 167 -7.52 -17.88 1.18
CA SER A 167 -6.77 -18.03 -0.06
C SER A 167 -7.04 -16.85 -0.98
N GLY A 168 -6.00 -16.14 -1.39
CA GLY A 168 -6.12 -14.90 -2.17
C GLY A 168 -4.87 -14.02 -2.06
N ILE A 169 -5.07 -12.71 -2.19
CA ILE A 169 -3.99 -11.72 -2.07
C ILE A 169 -4.16 -10.92 -0.78
N CYS A 170 -3.07 -10.73 -0.06
CA CYS A 170 -3.04 -9.85 1.11
C CYS A 170 -1.93 -8.81 0.94
N ASN A 171 -2.25 -7.53 1.10
CA ASN A 171 -1.26 -6.46 1.20
C ASN A 171 -1.04 -6.10 2.67
N ILE A 172 0.21 -5.91 3.08
CA ILE A 172 0.55 -5.45 4.42
C ILE A 172 1.53 -4.29 4.33
N GLU A 173 1.18 -3.18 4.97
CA GLU A 173 2.00 -1.97 5.02
C GLU A 173 2.70 -1.87 6.38
N LEU A 174 4.00 -1.55 6.36
CA LEU A 174 4.86 -1.50 7.53
C LEU A 174 5.68 -0.20 7.53
N ILE A 175 5.96 0.31 8.73
CA ILE A 175 6.98 1.35 8.97
C ILE A 175 7.96 0.81 10.00
N GLY A 176 9.26 0.81 9.69
CA GLY A 176 10.29 0.30 10.59
C GLY A 176 10.08 -1.18 10.96
N GLY A 177 9.52 -1.96 10.05
CA GLY A 177 9.17 -3.37 10.28
C GLY A 177 7.96 -3.61 11.20
N ARG A 178 7.20 -2.57 11.54
CA ARG A 178 5.97 -2.67 12.36
C ARG A 178 4.73 -2.32 11.52
N PRO A 179 3.61 -3.04 11.66
CA PRO A 179 2.47 -2.88 10.76
C PRO A 179 1.73 -1.59 11.02
N ILE A 180 1.26 -0.98 9.93
CA ILE A 180 0.37 0.17 9.98
C ILE A 180 -1.03 -0.15 9.44
N GLU A 181 -1.13 -0.97 8.39
CA GLU A 181 -2.37 -1.35 7.70
C GLU A 181 -2.22 -2.71 7.02
N ALA A 182 -3.35 -3.38 6.77
CA ALA A 182 -3.43 -4.60 5.98
C ALA A 182 -4.72 -4.64 5.15
N HIS A 183 -4.66 -5.28 3.99
CA HIS A 183 -5.74 -5.32 3.01
C HIS A 183 -5.88 -6.72 2.42
N LEU A 184 -7.10 -7.13 2.06
CA LEU A 184 -7.38 -8.41 1.36
C LEU A 184 -7.56 -8.19 -0.16
N ARG A 185 -6.78 -7.26 -0.69
CA ARG A 185 -6.61 -6.91 -2.10
C ARG A 185 -5.15 -6.50 -2.32
N GLY A 186 -4.65 -6.66 -3.54
CA GLY A 186 -3.30 -6.20 -3.86
C GLY A 186 -3.25 -4.68 -4.04
N SER A 187 -2.04 -4.15 -4.02
CA SER A 187 -1.79 -2.76 -4.36
C SER A 187 -1.76 -2.60 -5.87
N ASN A 188 -2.97 -2.45 -6.45
CA ASN A 188 -3.16 -2.43 -7.90
C ASN A 188 -2.11 -1.59 -8.62
N GLY A 189 -1.73 -0.42 -8.07
CA GLY A 189 -0.73 0.51 -8.64
C GLY A 189 0.61 -0.15 -9.02
N PHE A 190 0.99 -1.24 -8.36
CA PHE A 190 2.26 -1.93 -8.55
C PHE A 190 2.21 -3.08 -9.55
N PHE A 191 1.01 -3.52 -9.96
CA PHE A 191 0.85 -4.74 -10.79
C PHE A 191 1.53 -4.65 -12.16
N ASP A 192 1.70 -3.44 -12.70
CA ASP A 192 2.43 -3.18 -13.96
C ASP A 192 3.89 -3.66 -13.90
N PHE A 193 4.43 -3.82 -12.69
CA PHE A 193 5.82 -4.21 -12.43
C PHE A 193 5.97 -5.65 -11.95
N TYR A 194 4.88 -6.39 -11.72
CA TYR A 194 4.93 -7.76 -11.16
C TYR A 194 5.26 -8.83 -12.20
N GLY A 195 5.13 -8.48 -13.49
CA GLY A 195 5.41 -9.39 -14.60
C GLY A 195 4.18 -10.22 -15.02
N PRO A 196 4.25 -10.85 -16.21
CA PRO A 196 3.07 -11.43 -16.87
C PRO A 196 2.52 -12.68 -16.17
N GLN A 197 3.29 -13.34 -15.31
CA GLN A 197 2.86 -14.55 -14.60
C GLN A 197 2.00 -14.26 -13.36
N PHE A 198 2.01 -13.02 -12.86
CA PHE A 198 1.34 -12.67 -11.61
C PHE A 198 -0.19 -12.86 -11.66
N ILE A 199 -0.87 -12.22 -12.61
CA ILE A 199 -2.34 -12.29 -12.70
C ILE A 199 -2.84 -13.73 -12.94
N PRO A 200 -2.26 -14.52 -13.88
CA PRO A 200 -2.60 -15.93 -14.01
C PRO A 200 -2.45 -16.74 -12.72
N ALA A 201 -1.36 -16.53 -11.97
CA ALA A 201 -1.13 -17.24 -10.71
C ALA A 201 -2.15 -16.85 -9.63
N TRP A 202 -2.44 -15.55 -9.49
CA TRP A 202 -3.46 -15.09 -8.55
C TRP A 202 -4.86 -15.62 -8.91
N VAL A 203 -5.20 -15.64 -10.20
CA VAL A 203 -6.46 -16.21 -10.69
C VAL A 203 -6.57 -17.70 -10.35
N ALA A 204 -5.53 -18.48 -10.65
CA ALA A 204 -5.51 -19.92 -10.35
C ALA A 204 -5.69 -20.18 -8.85
N LEU A 205 -4.97 -19.43 -8.00
CA LEU A 205 -5.10 -19.49 -6.54
C LEU A 205 -6.53 -19.17 -6.07
N ALA A 206 -7.11 -18.07 -6.54
CA ALA A 206 -8.47 -17.65 -6.14
C ALA A 206 -9.55 -18.66 -6.57
N ASP A 207 -9.32 -19.34 -7.69
CA ASP A 207 -10.19 -20.37 -8.24
C ASP A 207 -10.00 -21.74 -7.59
N GLY A 208 -9.01 -21.90 -6.70
CA GLY A 208 -8.65 -23.16 -6.04
C GLY A 208 -7.97 -24.16 -6.97
N GLU A 209 -7.35 -23.68 -8.05
CA GLU A 209 -6.61 -24.49 -9.00
C GLU A 209 -5.12 -24.55 -8.61
N PRO A 210 -4.39 -25.62 -9.01
CA PRO A 210 -2.94 -25.67 -8.85
C PRO A 210 -2.27 -24.47 -9.53
N PHE A 211 -1.32 -23.85 -8.83
CA PHE A 211 -0.55 -22.73 -9.37
C PHE A 211 0.93 -22.86 -8.99
N ALA A 212 1.79 -22.26 -9.80
CA ALA A 212 3.17 -22.01 -9.44
C ALA A 212 3.30 -20.55 -8.97
N PRO A 213 3.97 -20.27 -7.85
CA PRO A 213 4.34 -18.92 -7.48
C PRO A 213 5.01 -18.19 -8.66
N PRO A 214 4.67 -16.92 -8.92
CA PRO A 214 5.37 -16.12 -9.92
C PRO A 214 6.88 -16.05 -9.61
N PRO A 215 7.73 -15.77 -10.61
CA PRO A 215 9.14 -15.44 -10.35
C PRO A 215 9.24 -14.16 -9.48
N PRO A 216 10.44 -13.84 -8.97
CA PRO A 216 10.70 -12.54 -8.35
C PRO A 216 10.24 -11.39 -9.26
N ILE A 217 9.61 -10.37 -8.67
CA ILE A 217 9.03 -9.29 -9.46
C ILE A 217 10.14 -8.51 -10.20
N PRO A 218 9.98 -8.28 -11.52
CA PRO A 218 10.95 -7.51 -12.30
C PRO A 218 11.22 -6.10 -11.78
N GLY A 219 10.26 -5.51 -11.08
CA GLY A 219 10.42 -4.23 -10.38
C GLY A 219 10.37 -2.99 -11.28
N GLY A 220 10.51 -1.83 -10.65
CA GLY A 220 10.46 -0.51 -11.28
C GLY A 220 10.16 0.59 -10.26
N TYR A 221 9.76 1.76 -10.74
CA TYR A 221 9.56 2.96 -9.93
C TYR A 221 8.24 3.63 -10.27
N ILE A 222 7.55 4.07 -9.21
CA ILE A 222 6.38 4.95 -9.32
C ILE A 222 6.69 6.25 -8.59
N LEU A 223 6.73 7.36 -9.32
CA LEU A 223 7.00 8.68 -8.74
C LEU A 223 5.70 9.49 -8.74
N SER A 224 5.43 10.17 -7.63
CA SER A 224 4.30 11.07 -7.48
C SER A 224 4.76 12.52 -7.70
N ILE A 225 4.10 13.21 -8.62
CA ILE A 225 4.29 14.65 -8.86
C ILE A 225 3.28 15.39 -7.99
N PHE A 226 3.69 15.80 -6.80
CA PHE A 226 2.86 16.57 -5.88
C PHE A 226 2.91 18.08 -6.19
N GLY A 227 1.81 18.79 -5.88
CA GLY A 227 1.62 20.21 -6.15
C GLY A 227 0.85 20.49 -7.44
N GLU A 228 0.76 21.77 -7.80
CA GLU A 228 0.14 22.24 -9.03
C GLU A 228 1.19 22.32 -10.15
N VAL A 229 1.11 21.40 -11.10
CA VAL A 229 1.98 21.36 -12.29
C VAL A 229 1.11 21.37 -13.53
N GLU A 230 1.33 22.34 -14.42
CA GLU A 230 0.72 22.37 -15.74
C GLU A 230 1.50 21.44 -16.67
N LEU A 231 0.87 20.36 -17.11
CA LEU A 231 1.48 19.38 -18.01
C LEU A 231 1.33 19.84 -19.46
N THR A 232 2.43 19.87 -20.20
CA THR A 232 2.45 20.27 -21.61
C THR A 232 2.66 19.07 -22.54
N ASP A 233 2.29 19.19 -23.82
CA ASP A 233 2.57 18.16 -24.84
C ASP A 233 4.07 17.80 -24.92
N ASP A 234 4.95 18.77 -24.68
CA ASP A 234 6.40 18.55 -24.68
C ASP A 234 6.86 17.69 -23.49
N ASP A 235 6.13 17.73 -22.37
CA ASP A 235 6.43 16.86 -21.23
C ASP A 235 6.03 15.41 -21.49
N PHE A 236 4.88 15.19 -22.13
CA PHE A 236 4.46 13.86 -22.57
C PHE A 236 5.45 13.27 -23.59
N ARG A 237 5.89 14.06 -24.58
CA ARG A 237 6.91 13.63 -25.55
C ARG A 237 8.23 13.29 -24.87
N ALA A 238 8.71 14.13 -23.96
CA ALA A 238 9.96 13.87 -23.25
C ALA A 238 9.89 12.60 -22.38
N ALA A 239 8.74 12.33 -21.76
CA ALA A 239 8.52 11.11 -21.00
C ALA A 239 8.51 9.87 -21.92
N GLU A 240 7.77 9.93 -23.03
CA GLU A 240 7.70 8.85 -24.02
C GLU A 240 9.07 8.52 -24.62
N ASP A 241 9.85 9.54 -25.01
CA ASP A 241 11.20 9.40 -25.58
C ASP A 241 12.19 8.71 -24.62
N THR A 242 11.92 8.75 -23.32
CA THR A 242 12.74 8.13 -22.27
C THR A 242 12.12 6.85 -21.70
N GLY A 243 11.00 6.39 -22.27
CA GLY A 243 10.28 5.19 -21.82
C GLY A 243 9.59 5.35 -20.46
N VAL A 244 9.33 6.59 -20.03
CA VAL A 244 8.59 6.91 -18.81
C VAL A 244 7.11 7.11 -19.17
N ASP A 245 6.23 6.36 -18.51
CA ASP A 245 4.78 6.57 -18.58
C ASP A 245 4.40 7.74 -17.65
N LEU A 246 4.03 8.87 -18.24
CA LEU A 246 3.49 10.05 -17.55
C LEU A 246 1.96 10.03 -17.61
N GLN A 247 1.32 9.94 -16.45
CA GLN A 247 -0.13 9.92 -16.32
C GLN A 247 -0.62 11.07 -15.41
N PRO A 248 -1.53 11.94 -15.89
CA PRO A 248 -2.23 12.89 -15.02
C PRO A 248 -3.05 12.19 -13.93
N ASP A 249 -3.11 12.76 -12.73
CA ASP A 249 -3.89 12.21 -11.61
C ASP A 249 -4.80 13.25 -10.95
N PRO A 250 -5.90 13.66 -11.61
CA PRO A 250 -6.84 14.61 -11.02
C PRO A 250 -7.64 14.04 -9.84
N SER A 251 -7.51 12.73 -9.56
CA SER A 251 -8.32 12.03 -8.56
C SER A 251 -7.71 12.06 -7.16
N THR A 252 -6.40 12.31 -7.05
CA THR A 252 -5.68 12.33 -5.78
C THR A 252 -5.38 13.76 -5.35
N PRO A 253 -5.97 14.24 -4.24
CA PRO A 253 -5.73 15.60 -3.75
C PRO A 253 -4.23 15.91 -3.59
N GLY A 254 -3.81 17.01 -4.22
CA GLY A 254 -2.43 17.50 -4.16
C GLY A 254 -1.42 16.75 -5.01
N ARG A 255 -1.83 15.77 -5.84
CA ARG A 255 -0.96 15.11 -6.83
C ARG A 255 -1.41 15.49 -8.23
N ALA A 256 -0.52 16.07 -9.03
CA ALA A 256 -0.78 16.44 -10.41
C ALA A 256 -0.65 15.24 -11.37
N ALA A 257 0.36 14.39 -11.13
CA ALA A 257 0.69 13.29 -12.03
C ALA A 257 1.40 12.14 -11.32
N ILE A 258 1.48 11.02 -12.02
CA ILE A 258 2.25 9.84 -11.67
C ILE A 258 3.19 9.52 -12.83
N LEU A 259 4.44 9.21 -12.51
CA LEU A 259 5.41 8.64 -13.45
C LEU A 259 5.59 7.16 -13.14
N ARG A 260 5.61 6.31 -14.17
CA ARG A 260 5.93 4.89 -14.07
C ARG A 260 7.08 4.55 -14.99
N THR A 261 8.10 3.86 -14.48
CA THR A 261 9.27 3.48 -15.28
C THR A 261 10.04 2.32 -14.66
N ARG A 262 10.81 1.60 -15.47
CA ARG A 262 11.79 0.63 -14.97
C ARG A 262 13.19 1.24 -14.77
N ASP A 263 13.42 2.41 -15.35
CA ASP A 263 14.68 3.14 -15.28
C ASP A 263 14.55 4.30 -14.27
N ARG A 264 15.25 4.16 -13.15
CA ARG A 264 15.26 5.15 -12.06
C ARG A 264 15.70 6.53 -12.54
N ASP A 265 16.78 6.56 -13.32
CA ASP A 265 17.42 7.81 -13.73
C ASP A 265 16.57 8.56 -14.75
N ALA A 266 15.94 7.83 -15.68
CA ALA A 266 14.95 8.39 -16.60
C ALA A 266 13.74 8.97 -15.85
N GLY A 267 13.20 8.23 -14.86
CA GLY A 267 12.09 8.69 -14.03
C GLY A 267 12.40 9.99 -13.31
N PHE A 268 13.58 10.08 -12.67
CA PHE A 268 13.99 11.30 -11.98
C PHE A 268 14.41 12.44 -12.91
N ALA A 269 14.84 12.16 -14.15
CA ALA A 269 15.02 13.20 -15.15
C ALA A 269 13.69 13.90 -15.48
N ILE A 270 12.62 13.13 -15.70
CA ILE A 270 11.27 13.68 -15.93
C ILE A 270 10.72 14.36 -14.68
N TYR A 271 10.91 13.76 -13.49
CA TYR A 271 10.53 14.40 -12.22
C TYR A 271 11.16 15.79 -12.06
N ARG A 272 12.48 15.92 -12.29
CA ARG A 272 13.20 17.20 -12.21
C ARG A 272 12.68 18.20 -13.23
N ARG A 273 12.41 17.75 -14.45
CA ARG A 273 11.83 18.58 -15.52
C ARG A 273 10.48 19.17 -15.10
N LEU A 274 9.59 18.34 -14.55
CA LEU A 274 8.23 18.74 -14.18
C LEU A 274 8.17 19.61 -12.91
N THR A 275 9.03 19.33 -11.93
CA THR A 275 8.93 19.96 -10.60
C THR A 275 9.96 21.05 -10.35
N GLY A 276 11.06 21.07 -11.11
CA GLY A 276 12.24 21.89 -10.83
C GLY A 276 12.99 21.50 -9.54
N ARG A 277 12.57 20.44 -8.85
CA ARG A 277 13.16 19.96 -7.59
C ARG A 277 14.22 18.91 -7.87
N PRO A 278 15.26 18.77 -7.03
CA PRO A 278 16.23 17.67 -7.16
C PRO A 278 15.55 16.31 -6.99
N ALA A 279 16.23 15.24 -7.44
CA ALA A 279 15.77 13.89 -7.15
C ALA A 279 15.91 13.64 -5.63
N PRO A 280 14.88 13.09 -4.96
CA PRO A 280 15.01 12.62 -3.60
C PRO A 280 16.14 11.59 -3.48
N GLU A 281 16.89 11.64 -2.40
CA GLU A 281 17.95 10.67 -2.10
C GLU A 281 17.39 9.24 -1.90
#